data_AF-A0A358DFI2-F1
#
_entry.id   AF-A0A358DFI2-F1
#
_cell.length_a   1.000
_cell.length_b   1.000
_cell.length_c   1.000
_cell.angle_alpha   90.00
_cell.angle_beta   90.00
_cell.angle_gamma   90.00
#
_symmetry.space_group_name_H-M   'P 1'
#
loop_
_entity.id
_entity.type
_entity.pdbx_description
1 polymer ?
#
loop_
_entity_poly.entity_id
_entity_poly.type
_entity_poly.pdbx_seq_one_letter_code
_entity_poly.pdbx_strand_id
1 'polypeptide(L)'
;FERYSLRSNSIYNIFETKERSFLNNVQLGVNVGYSRNKSTGIETNSEYGSILGSALTFSPLVPVYADEETGKAILAQYPHAVKNGDRVFSIPPAGFQEIANPVGMLNQPSAGLNNADKFVGSFWGELTILPELKFRSSYGVDLAFWGYDSYTFPYFLATQGKDVQFSTVQSEMNRGYTWQLENYFSYNKSFEEIHNLSFVLGQSASKYTYRNLGGNDRDLLENDPLKANINYAIADRKEERAWGGTGGYNFTARASYFGRIDYNYDEKYMLQATVRRDGSSNFGPGHKWGVFPSFSAGWNVTNEAFMEGRPQWFDYMKLRASWGKNGNDRI
;
A
#
# COMPACT_ATOMS: atom_id res chain seq x y z
N PHE A 1 -14.98 -3.81 6.32
CA PHE A 1 -13.76 -4.15 5.56
C PHE A 1 -13.69 -5.66 5.46
N GLU A 2 -13.55 -6.19 4.25
CA GLU A 2 -13.45 -7.62 3.99
C GLU A 2 -12.22 -7.87 3.12
N ARG A 3 -11.46 -8.94 3.44
CA ARG A 3 -10.27 -9.33 2.71
C ARG A 3 -10.18 -10.84 2.58
N TYR A 4 -9.98 -11.30 1.36
CA TYR A 4 -9.66 -12.68 1.04
C TYR A 4 -8.25 -12.74 0.47
N SER A 5 -7.49 -13.78 0.80
CA SER A 5 -6.15 -13.95 0.28
C SER A 5 -5.80 -15.41 0.06
N LEU A 6 -5.05 -15.67 -1.01
CA LEU A 6 -4.46 -16.95 -1.34
C LEU A 6 -2.96 -16.77 -1.54
N ARG A 7 -2.16 -17.73 -1.07
CA ARG A 7 -0.73 -17.75 -1.31
C ARG A 7 -0.26 -19.16 -1.61
N SER A 8 0.65 -19.28 -2.57
CA SER A 8 1.38 -20.50 -2.88
C SER A 8 2.88 -20.20 -3.00
N ASN A 9 3.71 -21.07 -2.43
CA ASN A 9 5.16 -20.99 -2.58
C ASN A 9 5.67 -22.40 -2.90
N SER A 10 6.41 -22.53 -3.99
CA SER A 10 6.99 -23.80 -4.44
C SER A 10 8.46 -23.61 -4.74
N ILE A 11 9.28 -24.61 -4.39
CA ILE A 11 10.70 -24.69 -4.69
C ILE A 11 10.96 -26.04 -5.34
N TYR A 12 11.71 -26.03 -6.44
CA TYR A 12 12.03 -27.20 -7.24
C TYR A 12 13.56 -27.31 -7.34
N ASN A 13 14.10 -28.45 -6.89
CA ASN A 13 15.48 -28.83 -7.18
C ASN A 13 15.48 -29.50 -8.55
N ILE A 14 15.99 -28.81 -9.57
CA ILE A 14 15.99 -29.33 -10.95
C ILE A 14 16.99 -30.48 -11.06
N PHE A 15 18.18 -30.29 -10.48
CA PHE A 15 19.12 -31.37 -10.24
C PHE A 15 20.10 -30.97 -9.14
N GLU A 16 20.68 -31.99 -8.52
CA GLU A 16 21.79 -31.87 -7.59
C GLU A 16 22.73 -33.06 -7.82
N THR A 17 24.04 -32.80 -7.94
CA THR A 17 25.05 -33.85 -8.08
C THR A 17 26.23 -33.58 -7.15
N LYS A 18 26.78 -34.65 -6.58
CA LYS A 18 28.00 -34.59 -5.76
C LYS A 18 29.27 -34.90 -6.56
N GLU A 19 29.13 -35.32 -7.82
CA GLU A 19 30.24 -35.83 -8.64
C GLU A 19 31.09 -34.72 -9.27
N ARG A 20 30.59 -33.47 -9.27
CA ARG A 20 31.32 -32.31 -9.79
C ARG A 20 31.11 -31.10 -8.87
N SER A 21 32.13 -30.24 -8.82
CA SER A 21 32.07 -28.97 -8.09
C SER A 21 31.45 -27.84 -8.93
N PHE A 22 31.59 -27.89 -10.25
CA PHE A 22 31.03 -26.90 -11.15
C PHE A 22 29.56 -27.20 -11.49
N LEU A 23 28.70 -26.20 -11.38
CA LEU A 23 27.27 -26.27 -11.72
C LEU A 23 26.62 -27.55 -11.15
N ASN A 24 26.74 -27.73 -9.85
CA ASN A 24 26.38 -28.97 -9.17
C ASN A 24 24.94 -28.96 -8.64
N ASN A 25 24.30 -27.78 -8.54
CA ASN A 25 22.92 -27.64 -8.10
C ASN A 25 22.22 -26.49 -8.86
N VAL A 26 20.97 -26.75 -9.28
CA VAL A 26 20.05 -25.74 -9.81
C VAL A 26 18.72 -25.81 -9.09
N GLN A 27 18.30 -24.69 -8.51
CA GLN A 27 17.01 -24.53 -7.85
C GLN A 27 16.17 -23.48 -8.56
N LEU A 28 14.89 -23.75 -8.69
CA LEU A 28 13.89 -22.78 -9.11
C LEU A 28 12.87 -22.57 -8.00
N GLY A 29 12.40 -21.34 -7.84
CA GLY A 29 11.31 -21.06 -6.91
C GLY A 29 10.28 -20.13 -7.51
N VAL A 30 9.02 -20.39 -7.15
CA VAL A 30 7.86 -19.61 -7.57
C VAL A 30 7.04 -19.26 -6.35
N ASN A 31 6.76 -17.99 -6.15
CA ASN A 31 5.91 -17.50 -5.07
C ASN A 31 4.80 -16.67 -5.71
N VAL A 32 3.54 -17.02 -5.42
CA VAL A 32 2.37 -16.31 -5.96
C VAL A 32 1.42 -16.00 -4.81
N GLY A 33 0.91 -14.77 -4.79
CA GLY A 33 -0.11 -14.31 -3.87
C GLY A 33 -1.21 -13.58 -4.62
N TYR A 34 -2.44 -13.79 -4.19
CA TYR A 34 -3.61 -13.02 -4.59
C TYR A 34 -4.32 -12.49 -3.36
N SER A 35 -4.82 -11.27 -3.41
CA SER A 35 -5.77 -10.78 -2.43
C SER A 35 -6.86 -9.93 -3.04
N ARG A 36 -8.08 -10.12 -2.55
CA ARG A 36 -9.24 -9.28 -2.85
C ARG A 36 -9.66 -8.52 -1.62
N ASN A 37 -9.81 -7.21 -1.74
CA ASN A 37 -10.27 -6.34 -0.67
C ASN A 37 -11.54 -5.62 -1.10
N LYS A 38 -12.51 -5.53 -0.19
CA LYS A 38 -13.66 -4.63 -0.30
C LYS A 38 -13.74 -3.79 0.97
N SER A 39 -13.87 -2.48 0.82
CA SER A 39 -13.97 -1.60 1.98
C SER A 39 -14.85 -0.40 1.73
N THR A 40 -15.75 -0.17 2.66
CA THR A 40 -16.46 1.08 2.83
C THR A 40 -15.76 1.88 3.93
N GLY A 41 -15.83 3.19 3.86
CA GLY A 41 -15.29 4.11 4.86
C GLY A 41 -16.35 5.12 5.26
N ILE A 42 -16.07 5.83 6.34
CA ILE A 42 -16.81 7.02 6.73
C ILE A 42 -15.89 8.21 6.44
N GLU A 43 -16.44 9.25 5.83
CA GLU A 43 -15.72 10.50 5.59
C GLU A 43 -15.28 11.12 6.92
N THR A 44 -13.96 11.29 7.10
CA THR A 44 -13.38 11.80 8.35
C THR A 44 -12.90 13.24 8.24
N ASN A 45 -12.66 13.76 7.03
CA ASN A 45 -12.16 15.13 6.82
C ASN A 45 -12.52 15.67 5.42
N SER A 46 -13.61 16.43 5.34
CA SER A 46 -14.10 17.01 4.08
C SER A 46 -14.32 18.51 4.19
N GLU A 47 -14.34 19.18 3.03
CA GLU A 47 -14.60 20.62 2.88
C GLU A 47 -15.99 21.03 3.40
N TYR A 48 -16.98 20.14 3.35
CA TYR A 48 -18.36 20.40 3.77
C TYR A 48 -18.74 19.67 5.08
N GLY A 49 -17.77 19.51 5.98
CA GLY A 49 -17.97 18.86 7.27
C GLY A 49 -18.02 17.32 7.21
N SER A 50 -17.28 16.69 8.13
CA SER A 50 -17.25 15.24 8.32
C SER A 50 -18.22 14.79 9.42
N ILE A 51 -18.49 13.48 9.50
CA ILE A 51 -19.34 12.93 10.57
C ILE A 51 -18.72 13.21 11.94
N LEU A 52 -17.39 13.04 12.06
CA LEU A 52 -16.67 13.31 13.30
C LEU A 52 -16.60 14.80 13.61
N GLY A 53 -16.35 15.66 12.61
CA GLY A 53 -16.36 17.11 12.77
C GLY A 53 -17.73 17.61 13.25
N SER A 54 -18.80 17.09 12.64
CA SER A 54 -20.16 17.35 13.09
C SER A 54 -20.42 16.81 14.49
N ALA A 55 -19.95 15.60 14.84
CA ALA A 55 -20.12 15.07 16.20
C ALA A 55 -19.46 15.91 17.29
N LEU A 56 -18.36 16.62 16.97
CA LEU A 56 -17.66 17.51 17.90
C LEU A 56 -18.32 18.90 18.03
N THR A 57 -19.02 19.36 16.99
CA THR A 57 -19.49 20.75 16.87
C THR A 57 -21.01 20.88 16.91
N PHE A 58 -21.76 19.81 16.62
CA PHE A 58 -23.21 19.77 16.69
C PHE A 58 -23.65 19.96 18.14
N SER A 59 -24.60 20.87 18.35
CA SER A 59 -25.05 21.24 19.70
C SER A 59 -25.57 20.00 20.45
N PRO A 60 -25.02 19.68 21.63
CA PRO A 60 -25.47 18.52 22.42
C PRO A 60 -26.87 18.71 22.99
N LEU A 61 -27.44 19.92 22.88
CA LEU A 61 -28.82 20.24 23.30
C LEU A 61 -29.85 19.88 22.22
N VAL A 62 -29.42 19.65 20.98
CA VAL A 62 -30.32 19.27 19.89
C VAL A 62 -30.49 17.76 19.92
N PRO A 63 -31.73 17.23 20.03
CA PRO A 63 -31.98 15.80 20.05
C PRO A 63 -31.58 15.15 18.72
N VAL A 64 -31.34 13.84 18.72
CA VAL A 64 -31.01 13.10 17.49
C VAL A 64 -32.14 13.17 16.45
N TYR A 65 -33.39 13.12 16.89
CA TYR A 65 -34.56 13.20 16.03
C TYR A 65 -35.31 14.51 16.28
N ALA A 66 -35.84 15.10 15.21
CA ALA A 66 -36.80 16.19 15.34
C ALA A 66 -38.06 15.67 16.03
N ASP A 67 -38.75 16.53 16.79
CA ASP A 67 -40.09 16.22 17.25
C ASP A 67 -41.07 16.07 16.06
N GLU A 68 -42.25 15.53 16.32
CA GLU A 68 -43.20 15.18 15.25
C GLU A 68 -43.66 16.38 14.42
N GLU A 69 -43.87 17.53 15.06
CA GLU A 69 -44.33 18.75 14.38
C GLU A 69 -43.22 19.34 13.52
N THR A 70 -42.02 19.49 14.09
CA THR A 70 -40.82 19.94 13.38
C THR A 70 -40.47 19.00 12.23
N GLY A 71 -40.52 17.69 12.45
CA GLY A 71 -40.25 16.68 11.42
C GLY A 71 -41.22 16.78 10.24
N LYS A 72 -42.52 16.97 10.49
CA LYS A 72 -43.53 17.20 9.44
C LYS A 72 -43.25 18.48 8.66
N ALA A 73 -42.88 19.57 9.33
CA ALA A 73 -42.52 20.83 8.68
C ALA A 73 -41.27 20.68 7.79
N ILE A 74 -40.23 19.98 8.29
CA ILE A 74 -39.03 19.69 7.51
C ILE A 74 -39.39 18.88 6.25
N LEU A 75 -40.19 17.82 6.37
CA LEU A 75 -40.58 17.00 5.21
C LEU A 75 -41.47 17.74 4.21
N ALA A 76 -42.31 18.67 4.67
CA ALA A 76 -43.14 19.49 3.80
C ALA A 76 -42.28 20.43 2.93
N GLN A 77 -41.18 20.95 3.48
CA GLN A 77 -40.25 21.81 2.74
C GLN A 77 -39.20 21.01 1.96
N TYR A 78 -38.71 19.91 2.54
CA TYR A 78 -37.63 19.06 2.03
C TYR A 78 -38.08 17.60 2.03
N PRO A 79 -38.74 17.14 0.94
CA PRO A 79 -39.29 15.78 0.85
C PRO A 79 -38.24 14.66 1.01
N HIS A 80 -36.97 14.97 0.74
CA HIS A 80 -35.84 14.05 0.85
C HIS A 80 -35.09 14.15 2.19
N ALA A 81 -35.68 14.79 3.22
CA ALA A 81 -35.07 14.84 4.54
C ALA A 81 -34.77 13.42 5.07
N VAL A 82 -33.54 13.22 5.55
CA VAL A 82 -33.10 11.90 6.01
C VAL A 82 -33.89 11.51 7.26
N LYS A 83 -34.34 10.26 7.28
CA LYS A 83 -35.18 9.68 8.33
C LYS A 83 -34.76 8.27 8.67
N ASN A 84 -35.12 7.82 9.86
CA ASN A 84 -35.02 6.41 10.26
C ASN A 84 -36.41 5.94 10.69
N GLY A 85 -37.04 5.11 9.85
CA GLY A 85 -38.48 4.85 9.92
C GLY A 85 -39.27 6.13 9.64
N ASP A 86 -40.21 6.46 10.51
CA ASP A 86 -41.04 7.67 10.40
C ASP A 86 -40.44 8.92 11.05
N ARG A 87 -39.27 8.79 11.72
CA ARG A 87 -38.64 9.88 12.46
C ARG A 87 -37.58 10.58 11.62
N VAL A 88 -37.72 11.90 11.48
CA VAL A 88 -36.78 12.77 10.77
C VAL A 88 -35.61 13.12 11.70
N PHE A 89 -34.38 13.11 11.17
CA PHE A 89 -33.22 13.56 11.95
C PHE A 89 -33.27 15.08 12.14
N SER A 90 -32.89 15.56 13.32
CA SER A 90 -32.82 17.00 13.58
C SER A 90 -31.84 17.69 12.64
N ILE A 91 -32.13 18.92 12.28
CA ILE A 91 -31.23 19.80 11.52
C ILE A 91 -30.42 20.69 12.47
N PRO A 92 -29.23 21.15 12.08
CA PRO A 92 -28.46 22.11 12.88
C PRO A 92 -29.28 23.40 13.14
N PRO A 93 -29.12 24.06 14.30
CA PRO A 93 -29.68 25.39 14.53
C PRO A 93 -29.15 26.41 13.52
N ALA A 94 -29.90 27.48 13.29
CA ALA A 94 -29.49 28.56 12.39
C ALA A 94 -28.11 29.15 12.79
N GLY A 95 -27.26 29.42 11.80
CA GLY A 95 -25.92 30.00 11.99
C GLY A 95 -24.77 28.98 12.03
N PHE A 96 -25.06 27.68 12.08
CA PHE A 96 -24.04 26.63 11.93
C PHE A 96 -23.97 26.20 10.46
N GLN A 97 -22.93 26.68 9.76
CA GLN A 97 -22.63 26.32 8.37
C GLN A 97 -21.92 24.96 8.33
N GLU A 98 -22.25 24.12 7.33
CA GLU A 98 -21.56 22.85 7.01
C GLU A 98 -21.60 21.75 8.09
N ILE A 99 -22.30 21.99 9.20
CA ILE A 99 -22.53 21.02 10.27
C ILE A 99 -23.88 20.35 10.02
N ALA A 100 -23.95 19.02 10.17
CA ALA A 100 -25.20 18.28 10.08
C ALA A 100 -25.31 17.29 11.24
N ASN A 101 -26.50 16.72 11.43
CA ASN A 101 -26.69 15.70 12.46
C ASN A 101 -25.79 14.49 12.17
N PRO A 102 -24.83 14.14 13.05
CA PRO A 102 -23.86 13.09 12.77
C PRO A 102 -24.51 11.72 12.63
N VAL A 103 -25.61 11.46 13.34
CA VAL A 103 -26.39 10.21 13.18
C VAL A 103 -27.17 10.25 11.86
N GLY A 104 -27.71 11.40 11.49
CA GLY A 104 -28.34 11.59 10.18
C GLY A 104 -27.39 11.35 9.01
N MET A 105 -26.14 11.84 9.11
CA MET A 105 -25.10 11.60 8.11
C MET A 105 -24.74 10.13 7.95
N LEU A 106 -24.78 9.33 9.04
CA LEU A 106 -24.60 7.88 8.96
C LEU A 106 -25.74 7.14 8.26
N ASN A 107 -26.92 7.77 8.20
CA ASN A 107 -28.14 7.21 7.58
C ASN A 107 -28.44 7.85 6.23
N GLN A 108 -27.58 8.73 5.71
CA GLN A 108 -27.79 9.34 4.42
C GLN A 108 -27.75 8.27 3.31
N PRO A 109 -28.58 8.39 2.25
CA PRO A 109 -28.71 7.37 1.21
C PRO A 109 -27.55 7.44 0.20
N SER A 110 -26.33 7.24 0.68
CA SER A 110 -25.10 7.22 -0.10
C SER A 110 -24.22 6.08 0.34
N ALA A 111 -23.51 5.44 -0.60
CA ALA A 111 -22.46 4.50 -0.26
C ALA A 111 -21.28 4.63 -1.22
N GLY A 112 -20.09 4.43 -0.68
CA GLY A 112 -18.84 4.32 -1.43
C GLY A 112 -18.17 3.00 -1.12
N LEU A 113 -17.78 2.27 -2.16
CA LEU A 113 -17.13 0.97 -2.06
C LEU A 113 -15.78 1.03 -2.78
N ASN A 114 -14.71 0.98 -1.99
CA ASN A 114 -13.40 0.67 -2.52
C ASN A 114 -13.32 -0.83 -2.79
N ASN A 115 -12.77 -1.18 -3.95
CA ASN A 115 -12.49 -2.55 -4.33
C ASN A 115 -11.05 -2.67 -4.82
N ALA A 116 -10.38 -3.78 -4.50
CA ALA A 116 -9.03 -4.02 -4.99
C ALA A 116 -8.75 -5.51 -5.20
N ASP A 117 -8.11 -5.83 -6.31
CA ASP A 117 -7.56 -7.13 -6.66
C ASP A 117 -6.04 -6.98 -6.83
N LYS A 118 -5.26 -7.68 -6.01
CA LYS A 118 -3.80 -7.60 -6.03
C LYS A 118 -3.18 -8.96 -6.28
N PHE A 119 -2.31 -9.04 -7.27
CA PHE A 119 -1.51 -10.20 -7.64
C PHE A 119 -0.04 -9.88 -7.41
N VAL A 120 0.64 -10.72 -6.62
CA VAL A 120 2.08 -10.59 -6.38
C VAL A 120 2.72 -11.91 -6.79
N GLY A 121 3.69 -11.85 -7.69
CA GLY A 121 4.45 -13.00 -8.17
C GLY A 121 5.94 -12.76 -8.01
N SER A 122 6.69 -13.80 -7.66
CA SER A 122 8.15 -13.79 -7.70
C SER A 122 8.65 -15.13 -8.23
N PHE A 123 9.44 -15.06 -9.29
CA PHE A 123 10.09 -16.20 -9.92
C PHE A 123 11.59 -16.04 -9.72
N TRP A 124 12.28 -17.08 -9.31
CA TRP A 124 13.73 -17.02 -9.17
C TRP A 124 14.39 -18.33 -9.57
N GLY A 125 15.62 -18.22 -10.07
CA GLY A 125 16.52 -19.34 -10.29
C GLY A 125 17.84 -19.09 -9.58
N GLU A 126 18.37 -20.12 -8.93
CA GLU A 126 19.67 -20.12 -8.30
C GLU A 126 20.54 -21.22 -8.92
N LEU A 127 21.72 -20.82 -9.38
CA LEU A 127 22.75 -21.69 -9.92
C LEU A 127 23.90 -21.74 -8.91
N THR A 128 24.23 -22.93 -8.42
CA THR A 128 25.47 -23.12 -7.65
C THR A 128 26.60 -23.34 -8.64
N ILE A 129 27.36 -22.28 -8.95
CA ILE A 129 28.43 -22.29 -9.95
C ILE A 129 29.63 -23.07 -9.39
N LEU A 130 30.00 -22.77 -8.15
CA LEU A 130 30.96 -23.51 -7.32
C LEU A 130 30.34 -23.67 -5.92
N PRO A 131 30.83 -24.58 -5.05
CA PRO A 131 30.27 -24.75 -3.71
C PRO A 131 30.17 -23.43 -2.92
N GLU A 132 31.15 -22.54 -3.09
CA GLU A 132 31.21 -21.22 -2.45
C GLU A 132 30.52 -20.13 -3.26
N LEU A 133 30.37 -20.27 -4.58
CA LEU A 133 29.89 -19.22 -5.50
C LEU A 133 28.54 -19.58 -6.11
N LYS A 134 27.53 -18.76 -5.81
CA LYS A 134 26.19 -18.91 -6.35
C LYS A 134 25.80 -17.70 -7.19
N PHE A 135 25.01 -17.93 -8.22
CA PHE A 135 24.35 -16.88 -8.97
C PHE A 135 22.84 -17.02 -8.80
N ARG A 136 22.16 -15.91 -8.51
CA ARG A 136 20.71 -15.87 -8.42
C ARG A 136 20.15 -14.78 -9.32
N SER A 137 19.11 -15.15 -10.04
CA SER A 137 18.27 -14.24 -10.82
C SER A 137 16.84 -14.33 -10.31
N SER A 138 16.20 -13.19 -10.07
CA SER A 138 14.80 -13.11 -9.66
C SER A 138 14.03 -12.07 -10.47
N TYR A 139 12.81 -12.41 -10.84
CA TYR A 139 11.85 -11.53 -11.48
C TYR A 139 10.57 -11.49 -10.67
N GLY A 140 10.27 -10.32 -10.11
CA GLY A 140 9.09 -10.02 -9.33
C GLY A 140 8.07 -9.20 -10.14
N VAL A 141 6.79 -9.45 -9.87
CA VAL A 141 5.67 -8.71 -10.43
C VAL A 141 4.70 -8.36 -9.31
N ASP A 142 4.28 -7.10 -9.24
CA ASP A 142 3.15 -6.62 -8.45
C ASP A 142 2.14 -5.99 -9.41
N LEU A 143 0.97 -6.61 -9.53
CA LEU A 143 -0.12 -6.14 -10.37
C LEU A 143 -1.33 -5.89 -9.48
N ALA A 144 -1.74 -4.63 -9.38
CA ALA A 144 -2.89 -4.23 -8.59
C ALA A 144 -3.94 -3.56 -9.49
N PHE A 145 -5.17 -4.00 -9.36
CA PHE A 145 -6.36 -3.28 -9.82
C PHE A 145 -7.06 -2.77 -8.58
N TRP A 146 -7.45 -1.51 -8.57
CA TRP A 146 -8.26 -0.96 -7.50
C TRP A 146 -9.21 0.07 -8.05
N GLY A 147 -10.31 0.29 -7.35
CA GLY A 147 -11.37 1.14 -7.84
C GLY A 147 -12.22 1.66 -6.72
N TYR A 148 -13.08 2.58 -7.11
CA TYR A 148 -14.07 3.18 -6.24
C TYR A 148 -15.39 3.27 -7.00
N ASP A 149 -16.40 2.60 -6.46
CA ASP A 149 -17.76 2.69 -6.93
C ASP A 149 -18.59 3.40 -5.88
N SER A 150 -19.41 4.37 -6.28
CA SER A 150 -20.28 5.05 -5.34
C SER A 150 -21.59 5.51 -5.95
N TYR A 151 -22.55 5.72 -5.07
CA TYR A 151 -23.79 6.40 -5.39
C TYR A 151 -24.18 7.36 -4.27
N THR A 152 -24.97 8.36 -4.63
CA THR A 152 -25.67 9.23 -3.70
C THR A 152 -27.07 9.46 -4.26
N PHE A 153 -28.11 9.26 -3.45
CA PHE A 153 -29.48 9.62 -3.81
C PHE A 153 -29.83 10.99 -3.25
N PRO A 154 -30.92 11.64 -3.74
CA PRO A 154 -31.38 12.89 -3.17
C PRO A 154 -31.59 12.78 -1.66
N TYR A 155 -31.07 13.75 -0.92
CA TYR A 155 -31.22 13.81 0.53
C TYR A 155 -31.10 15.24 1.05
N PHE A 156 -31.70 15.49 2.22
CA PHE A 156 -31.56 16.74 2.94
C PHE A 156 -31.19 16.50 4.41
N LEU A 157 -30.11 17.15 4.87
CA LEU A 157 -29.65 17.16 6.26
C LEU A 157 -29.28 18.55 6.78
N ALA A 158 -28.91 19.47 5.89
CA ALA A 158 -28.63 20.86 6.20
C ALA A 158 -28.70 21.70 4.91
N THR A 159 -28.97 23.00 5.04
CA THR A 159 -29.12 23.93 3.90
C THR A 159 -27.82 24.24 3.17
N GLN A 160 -26.67 23.93 3.75
CA GLN A 160 -25.36 24.16 3.13
C GLN A 160 -24.59 22.85 3.00
N GLY A 161 -24.24 22.48 1.76
CA GLY A 161 -23.39 21.32 1.47
C GLY A 161 -24.00 19.94 1.72
N LYS A 162 -25.25 19.86 2.20
CA LYS A 162 -25.96 18.60 2.55
C LYS A 162 -27.43 18.61 2.07
N ASP A 163 -27.64 19.27 0.94
CA ASP A 163 -28.90 19.32 0.22
C ASP A 163 -28.67 18.83 -1.22
N VAL A 164 -28.87 17.53 -1.44
CA VAL A 164 -28.63 16.87 -2.72
C VAL A 164 -29.97 16.63 -3.40
N GLN A 165 -30.13 17.18 -4.60
CA GLN A 165 -31.41 17.24 -5.31
C GLN A 165 -31.56 16.18 -6.42
N PHE A 166 -30.47 15.56 -6.85
CA PHE A 166 -30.44 14.54 -7.89
C PHE A 166 -29.57 13.37 -7.44
N SER A 167 -29.83 12.18 -7.99
CA SER A 167 -28.97 11.03 -7.74
C SER A 167 -27.69 11.12 -8.59
N THR A 168 -26.60 10.58 -8.07
CA THR A 168 -25.31 10.52 -8.76
C THR A 168 -24.71 9.14 -8.61
N VAL A 169 -24.00 8.68 -9.64
CA VAL A 169 -23.18 7.46 -9.61
C VAL A 169 -21.79 7.73 -10.14
N GLN A 170 -20.81 7.03 -9.57
CA GLN A 170 -19.43 7.07 -10.01
C GLN A 170 -18.85 5.66 -10.00
N SER A 171 -18.04 5.36 -11.01
CA SER A 171 -17.21 4.15 -11.04
C SER A 171 -15.82 4.50 -11.55
N GLU A 172 -14.80 4.02 -10.85
CA GLU A 172 -13.41 4.22 -11.21
C GLU A 172 -12.63 2.91 -11.11
N MET A 173 -11.76 2.66 -12.10
CA MET A 173 -10.82 1.56 -12.11
C MET A 173 -9.40 2.07 -12.40
N ASN A 174 -8.49 1.69 -11.53
CA ASN A 174 -7.07 1.94 -11.59
C ASN A 174 -6.32 0.63 -11.83
N ARG A 175 -5.16 0.73 -12.48
CA ARG A 175 -4.21 -0.37 -12.60
C ARG A 175 -2.79 0.13 -12.34
N GLY A 176 -2.17 -0.44 -11.32
CA GLY A 176 -0.76 -0.30 -11.01
C GLY A 176 0.00 -1.57 -11.38
N TYR A 177 1.17 -1.41 -11.96
CA TYR A 177 2.00 -2.54 -12.35
C TYR A 177 3.47 -2.23 -12.07
N THR A 178 4.06 -3.01 -11.16
CA THR A 178 5.49 -3.01 -10.89
C THR A 178 6.10 -4.31 -11.38
N TRP A 179 7.24 -4.22 -12.07
CA TRP A 179 8.15 -5.34 -12.18
C TRP A 179 9.47 -5.01 -11.50
N GLN A 180 10.17 -6.03 -11.02
CA GLN A 180 11.50 -5.93 -10.44
C GLN A 180 12.37 -7.09 -10.90
N LEU A 181 13.59 -6.80 -11.35
CA LEU A 181 14.58 -7.77 -11.78
C LEU A 181 15.82 -7.61 -10.91
N GLU A 182 16.23 -8.68 -10.23
CA GLU A 182 17.46 -8.69 -9.46
C GLU A 182 18.36 -9.82 -9.90
N ASN A 183 19.64 -9.52 -10.05
CA ASN A 183 20.66 -10.50 -10.40
C ASN A 183 21.84 -10.28 -9.47
N TYR A 184 22.31 -11.32 -8.81
CA TYR A 184 23.47 -11.19 -7.94
C TYR A 184 24.27 -12.48 -7.85
N PHE A 185 25.57 -12.31 -7.63
CA PHE A 185 26.46 -13.36 -7.18
C PHE A 185 26.60 -13.28 -5.68
N SER A 186 26.63 -14.44 -5.03
CA SER A 186 27.03 -14.57 -3.63
C SER A 186 28.20 -15.54 -3.51
N TYR A 187 29.19 -15.15 -2.73
CA TYR A 187 30.36 -15.95 -2.42
C TYR A 187 30.49 -16.12 -0.91
N ASN A 188 30.65 -17.35 -0.42
CA ASN A 188 30.86 -17.63 1.00
C ASN A 188 32.01 -18.61 1.16
N LYS A 189 33.04 -18.23 1.93
CA LYS A 189 34.18 -19.09 2.21
C LYS A 189 34.63 -18.96 3.65
N SER A 190 34.89 -20.11 4.25
CA SER A 190 35.51 -20.23 5.57
C SER A 190 36.97 -20.67 5.43
N PHE A 191 37.88 -20.07 6.20
CA PHE A 191 39.29 -20.40 6.24
C PHE A 191 39.69 -20.69 7.68
N GLU A 192 40.45 -21.77 7.88
CA GLU A 192 40.97 -22.16 9.21
C GLU A 192 39.87 -22.27 10.29
N GLU A 193 38.61 -22.48 9.88
CA GLU A 193 37.40 -22.54 10.72
C GLU A 193 37.05 -21.25 11.49
N ILE A 194 38.00 -20.32 11.64
CA ILE A 194 37.83 -19.06 12.38
C ILE A 194 37.57 -17.85 11.47
N HIS A 195 37.96 -17.89 10.19
CA HIS A 195 37.72 -16.79 9.27
C HIS A 195 36.51 -17.10 8.39
N ASN A 196 35.49 -16.24 8.40
CA ASN A 196 34.32 -16.37 7.55
C ASN A 196 34.15 -15.12 6.69
N LEU A 197 34.26 -15.28 5.37
CA LEU A 197 34.13 -14.21 4.40
C LEU A 197 32.88 -14.45 3.53
N SER A 198 32.01 -13.45 3.48
CA SER A 198 30.86 -13.41 2.58
C SER A 198 30.94 -12.18 1.68
N PHE A 199 30.61 -12.37 0.41
CA PHE A 199 30.55 -11.30 -0.58
C PHE A 199 29.29 -11.41 -1.42
N VAL A 200 28.69 -10.27 -1.73
CA VAL A 200 27.57 -10.16 -2.67
C VAL A 200 27.86 -9.04 -3.66
N LEU A 201 27.62 -9.29 -4.93
CA LEU A 201 27.65 -8.29 -6.00
C LEU A 201 26.43 -8.46 -6.88
N GLY A 202 25.67 -7.39 -7.10
CA GLY A 202 24.45 -7.49 -7.86
C GLY A 202 23.95 -6.19 -8.45
N GLN A 203 22.89 -6.35 -9.24
CA GLN A 203 22.11 -5.26 -9.81
C GLN A 203 20.63 -5.48 -9.49
N SER A 204 19.88 -4.39 -9.46
CA SER A 204 18.42 -4.39 -9.35
C SER A 204 17.84 -3.35 -10.29
N ALA A 205 16.75 -3.69 -10.96
CA ALA A 205 15.99 -2.78 -11.80
C ALA A 205 14.51 -2.92 -11.49
N SER A 206 13.78 -1.82 -11.41
CA SER A 206 12.33 -1.86 -11.22
C SER A 206 11.65 -0.75 -12.00
N LYS A 207 10.39 -0.98 -12.36
CA LYS A 207 9.54 0.06 -12.95
C LYS A 207 8.10 -0.13 -12.52
N TYR A 208 7.50 0.95 -12.03
CA TYR A 208 6.08 1.09 -11.78
C TYR A 208 5.41 1.86 -12.93
N THR A 209 4.29 1.37 -13.41
CA THR A 209 3.38 2.11 -14.31
C THR A 209 1.97 2.14 -13.76
N TYR A 210 1.29 3.24 -14.01
CA TYR A 210 -0.07 3.50 -13.56
C TYR A 210 -0.96 3.84 -14.75
N ARG A 211 -2.23 3.44 -14.68
CA ARG A 211 -3.29 3.92 -15.56
C ARG A 211 -4.62 3.93 -14.82
N ASN A 212 -5.52 4.80 -15.22
CA ASN A 212 -6.87 4.87 -14.68
C ASN A 212 -7.91 5.12 -15.76
N LEU A 213 -9.13 4.76 -15.44
CA LEU A 213 -10.33 5.07 -16.19
C LEU A 213 -11.46 5.21 -15.18
N GLY A 214 -12.33 6.20 -15.37
CA GLY A 214 -13.51 6.36 -14.55
C GLY A 214 -14.58 7.15 -15.28
N GLY A 215 -15.76 7.18 -14.67
CA GLY A 215 -16.87 7.97 -15.13
C GLY A 215 -17.84 8.27 -14.00
N ASN A 216 -18.65 9.30 -14.22
CA ASN A 216 -19.78 9.61 -13.36
C ASN A 216 -20.97 10.03 -14.21
N ASP A 217 -22.15 9.79 -13.65
CA ASP A 217 -23.42 10.17 -14.23
C ASP A 217 -24.43 10.53 -13.14
N ARG A 218 -25.60 11.04 -13.52
CA ARG A 218 -26.63 11.59 -12.64
C ARG A 218 -28.02 11.15 -13.08
N ASP A 219 -29.02 11.44 -12.24
CA ASP A 219 -30.43 11.12 -12.48
C ASP A 219 -30.63 9.63 -12.80
N LEU A 220 -30.39 8.77 -11.80
CA LEU A 220 -30.74 7.34 -11.87
C LEU A 220 -32.24 7.16 -12.09
N LEU A 221 -32.59 6.17 -12.93
CA LEU A 221 -33.97 5.81 -13.20
C LEU A 221 -34.76 5.44 -11.92
N GLU A 222 -34.07 4.89 -10.93
CA GLU A 222 -34.61 4.56 -9.61
C GLU A 222 -33.53 4.68 -8.53
N ASN A 223 -33.92 5.14 -7.33
CA ASN A 223 -33.05 5.22 -6.16
C ASN A 223 -32.94 3.86 -5.44
N ASP A 224 -32.46 2.84 -6.15
CA ASP A 224 -32.18 1.50 -5.63
C ASP A 224 -30.66 1.26 -5.58
N PRO A 225 -30.06 1.05 -4.39
CA PRO A 225 -28.64 0.76 -4.25
C PRO A 225 -28.13 -0.40 -5.10
N LEU A 226 -28.97 -1.40 -5.38
CA LEU A 226 -28.60 -2.58 -6.17
C LEU A 226 -28.53 -2.28 -7.67
N LYS A 227 -29.17 -1.18 -8.11
CA LYS A 227 -29.20 -0.74 -9.51
C LYS A 227 -28.34 0.50 -9.75
N ALA A 228 -27.80 1.12 -8.70
CA ALA A 228 -27.00 2.34 -8.78
C ALA A 228 -25.65 2.11 -9.48
N ASN A 229 -25.67 2.16 -10.80
CA ASN A 229 -24.50 2.07 -11.67
C ASN A 229 -24.65 3.03 -12.85
N ILE A 230 -23.55 3.34 -13.54
CA ILE A 230 -23.51 4.34 -14.62
C ILE A 230 -24.54 4.03 -15.73
N ASN A 231 -24.76 2.77 -16.10
CA ASN A 231 -25.70 2.42 -17.18
C ASN A 231 -27.19 2.57 -16.77
N TYR A 232 -27.47 2.90 -15.52
CA TYR A 232 -28.81 3.08 -14.99
C TYR A 232 -29.21 4.56 -14.82
N ALA A 233 -28.29 5.46 -15.10
CA ALA A 233 -28.52 6.90 -15.17
C ALA A 233 -29.19 7.29 -16.50
N ILE A 234 -30.02 8.33 -16.45
CA ILE A 234 -30.83 8.83 -17.57
C ILE A 234 -30.65 10.32 -17.83
N ALA A 235 -29.64 10.95 -17.23
CA ALA A 235 -29.31 12.33 -17.49
C ALA A 235 -28.93 12.56 -18.97
N ASP A 236 -28.95 13.82 -19.39
CA ASP A 236 -28.46 14.20 -20.71
C ASP A 236 -26.96 13.86 -20.83
N ARG A 237 -26.54 13.31 -21.97
CA ARG A 237 -25.13 12.96 -22.26
C ARG A 237 -24.12 14.08 -22.00
N LYS A 238 -24.54 15.34 -22.03
CA LYS A 238 -23.66 16.48 -21.70
C LYS A 238 -23.28 16.55 -20.21
N GLU A 239 -24.03 15.87 -19.35
CA GLU A 239 -23.84 15.81 -17.89
C GLU A 239 -22.99 14.60 -17.47
N GLU A 240 -22.98 13.56 -18.31
CA GLU A 240 -22.05 12.44 -18.23
C GLU A 240 -20.60 12.93 -18.28
N ARG A 241 -19.74 12.34 -17.46
CA ARG A 241 -18.30 12.57 -17.51
C ARG A 241 -17.58 11.24 -17.57
N ALA A 242 -16.59 11.17 -18.45
CA ALA A 242 -15.59 10.11 -18.45
C ALA A 242 -14.20 10.73 -18.35
N TRP A 243 -13.32 10.09 -17.60
CA TRP A 243 -11.92 10.49 -17.49
C TRP A 243 -11.04 9.25 -17.48
N GLY A 244 -9.76 9.45 -17.74
CA GLY A 244 -8.78 8.38 -17.69
C GLY A 244 -7.52 8.72 -18.44
N GLY A 245 -6.51 7.88 -18.27
CA GLY A 245 -5.23 8.04 -18.91
C GLY A 245 -4.32 6.85 -18.68
N THR A 246 -3.37 6.66 -19.58
CA THR A 246 -2.34 5.61 -19.48
C THR A 246 -1.20 6.00 -18.53
N GLY A 247 -1.44 6.96 -17.63
CA GLY A 247 -0.44 7.50 -16.71
C GLY A 247 0.62 8.40 -17.33
N GLY A 248 0.86 8.36 -18.65
CA GLY A 248 1.83 9.25 -19.31
C GLY A 248 3.21 9.23 -18.63
N TYR A 249 3.59 10.35 -18.02
CA TYR A 249 4.84 10.53 -17.26
C TYR A 249 4.78 10.01 -15.81
N ASN A 250 3.64 9.51 -15.34
CA ASN A 250 3.46 8.92 -14.01
C ASN A 250 3.96 7.47 -13.97
N PHE A 251 5.26 7.30 -14.24
CA PHE A 251 6.00 6.06 -14.01
C PHE A 251 7.20 6.35 -13.12
N THR A 252 7.58 5.37 -12.32
CA THR A 252 8.83 5.43 -11.54
C THR A 252 9.69 4.26 -11.94
N ALA A 253 10.88 4.53 -12.45
CA ALA A 253 11.87 3.51 -12.77
C ALA A 253 13.10 3.71 -11.88
N ARG A 254 13.61 2.61 -11.33
CA ARG A 254 14.83 2.60 -10.54
C ARG A 254 15.81 1.59 -11.09
N ALA A 255 17.09 1.92 -11.03
CA ALA A 255 18.18 1.02 -11.35
C ALA A 255 19.24 1.15 -10.27
N SER A 256 19.84 0.03 -9.90
CA SER A 256 20.73 -0.06 -8.76
C SER A 256 21.86 -1.04 -9.04
N TYR A 257 23.05 -0.70 -8.58
CA TYR A 257 24.17 -1.63 -8.46
C TYR A 257 24.61 -1.66 -7.01
N PHE A 258 24.89 -2.84 -6.49
CA PHE A 258 25.22 -2.99 -5.08
C PHE A 258 26.29 -4.05 -4.85
N GLY A 259 27.13 -3.79 -3.85
CA GLY A 259 28.12 -4.72 -3.35
C GLY A 259 28.09 -4.73 -1.83
N ARG A 260 28.30 -5.90 -1.24
CA ARG A 260 28.40 -6.08 0.21
C ARG A 260 29.49 -7.09 0.53
N ILE A 261 30.33 -6.76 1.51
CA ILE A 261 31.32 -7.65 2.09
C ILE A 261 30.98 -7.78 3.57
N ASP A 262 30.95 -9.01 4.05
CA ASP A 262 30.90 -9.35 5.48
C ASP A 262 32.11 -10.20 5.82
N TYR A 263 32.72 -9.90 6.96
CA TYR A 263 33.83 -10.65 7.51
C TYR A 263 33.57 -10.92 8.98
N ASN A 264 33.71 -12.17 9.38
CA ASN A 264 33.62 -12.62 10.77
C ASN A 264 34.90 -13.38 11.12
N TYR A 265 35.56 -12.93 12.18
CA TYR A 265 36.69 -13.58 12.79
C TYR A 265 36.29 -14.20 14.13
N ASP A 266 36.32 -15.53 14.19
CA ASP A 266 36.16 -16.38 15.37
C ASP A 266 34.89 -16.07 16.18
N GLU A 267 33.86 -15.59 15.49
CA GLU A 267 32.64 -15.04 16.08
C GLU A 267 32.88 -13.89 17.09
N LYS A 268 34.10 -13.37 17.19
CA LYS A 268 34.51 -12.28 18.07
C LYS A 268 34.34 -10.95 17.38
N TYR A 269 34.92 -10.79 16.19
CA TYR A 269 34.91 -9.53 15.45
C TYR A 269 34.15 -9.69 14.15
N MET A 270 33.22 -8.77 13.90
CA MET A 270 32.40 -8.74 12.70
C MET A 270 32.55 -7.39 12.02
N LEU A 271 32.88 -7.40 10.74
CA LEU A 271 32.94 -6.21 9.91
C LEU A 271 31.99 -6.37 8.73
N GLN A 272 31.30 -5.30 8.38
CA GLN A 272 30.47 -5.25 7.19
C GLN A 272 30.67 -3.91 6.48
N ALA A 273 30.83 -3.98 5.17
CA ALA A 273 30.85 -2.82 4.30
C ALA A 273 29.88 -3.05 3.15
N THR A 274 29.05 -2.06 2.84
CA THR A 274 28.12 -2.09 1.71
C THR A 274 28.26 -0.79 0.92
N VAL A 275 28.17 -0.89 -0.40
CA VAL A 275 28.03 0.26 -1.28
C VAL A 275 26.89 0.00 -2.25
N ARG A 276 25.98 0.96 -2.36
CA ARG A 276 24.96 0.98 -3.41
C ARG A 276 25.12 2.23 -4.25
N ARG A 277 24.94 2.08 -5.56
CA ARG A 277 24.74 3.17 -6.50
C ARG A 277 23.32 3.01 -7.04
N ASP A 278 22.42 3.88 -6.59
CA ASP A 278 21.00 3.82 -6.93
C ASP A 278 20.62 5.01 -7.79
N GLY A 279 19.78 4.77 -8.80
CA GLY A 279 19.26 5.82 -9.66
C GLY A 279 17.76 5.73 -9.84
N SER A 280 17.14 6.88 -10.08
CA SER A 280 15.67 7.04 -10.18
C SER A 280 15.30 7.91 -11.37
N SER A 281 14.19 7.58 -12.03
CA SER A 281 13.60 8.40 -13.09
C SER A 281 13.04 9.73 -12.58
N ASN A 282 12.80 9.85 -11.28
CA ASN A 282 12.27 11.07 -10.66
C ASN A 282 13.30 12.21 -10.61
N PHE A 283 14.60 11.90 -10.73
CA PHE A 283 15.66 12.90 -10.70
C PHE A 283 15.89 13.53 -12.08
N GLY A 284 16.26 14.82 -12.07
CA GLY A 284 16.53 15.60 -13.27
C GLY A 284 17.69 15.07 -14.11
N PRO A 285 17.78 15.46 -15.40
CA PRO A 285 18.92 15.15 -16.27
C PRO A 285 20.25 15.50 -15.59
N GLY A 286 21.22 14.59 -15.64
CA GLY A 286 22.56 14.78 -15.05
C GLY A 286 22.74 14.34 -13.59
N HIS A 287 21.66 14.19 -12.81
CA HIS A 287 21.73 13.85 -11.37
C HIS A 287 20.93 12.59 -11.01
N LYS A 288 20.80 11.66 -11.97
CA LYS A 288 19.95 10.47 -11.81
C LYS A 288 20.45 9.43 -10.82
N TRP A 289 21.69 9.54 -10.34
CA TRP A 289 22.35 8.52 -9.52
C TRP A 289 22.93 9.10 -8.25
N GLY A 290 22.75 8.40 -7.13
CA GLY A 290 23.41 8.66 -5.86
C GLY A 290 24.23 7.44 -5.40
N VAL A 291 25.26 7.69 -4.60
CA VAL A 291 26.07 6.63 -3.97
C VAL A 291 25.86 6.64 -2.46
N PHE A 292 25.57 5.46 -1.92
CA PHE A 292 25.09 5.22 -0.57
C PHE A 292 25.98 4.14 0.08
N PRO A 293 27.11 4.54 0.68
CA PRO A 293 27.95 3.62 1.45
C PRO A 293 27.40 3.40 2.86
N SER A 294 27.67 2.23 3.42
CA SER A 294 27.48 1.94 4.84
C SER A 294 28.55 0.99 5.37
N PHE A 295 28.87 1.14 6.65
CA PHE A 295 29.86 0.37 7.37
C PHE A 295 29.32 -0.01 8.74
N SER A 296 29.65 -1.21 9.22
CA SER A 296 29.39 -1.59 10.60
C SER A 296 30.50 -2.48 11.14
N ALA A 297 30.74 -2.34 12.44
CA ALA A 297 31.62 -3.19 13.22
C ALA A 297 30.83 -3.75 14.41
N GLY A 298 31.09 -5.01 14.73
CA GLY A 298 30.52 -5.71 15.87
C GLY A 298 31.61 -6.46 16.63
N TRP A 299 31.50 -6.47 17.94
CA TRP A 299 32.41 -7.19 18.84
C TRP A 299 31.59 -7.98 19.85
N ASN A 300 31.66 -9.30 19.78
CA ASN A 300 31.09 -10.18 20.79
C ASN A 300 32.09 -10.30 21.94
N VAL A 301 31.95 -9.43 22.94
CA VAL A 301 32.88 -9.33 24.08
C VAL A 301 32.88 -10.63 24.89
N THR A 302 31.73 -11.29 25.01
CA THR A 302 31.62 -12.57 25.75
C THR A 302 32.36 -13.74 25.12
N ASN A 303 32.83 -13.61 23.87
CA ASN A 303 33.63 -14.63 23.20
C ASN A 303 35.13 -14.44 23.46
N GLU A 304 35.54 -13.37 24.16
CA GLU A 304 36.93 -13.14 24.53
C GLU A 304 37.37 -14.06 25.66
N ALA A 305 38.65 -14.47 25.64
CA ALA A 305 39.21 -15.35 26.66
C ALA A 305 39.09 -14.74 28.08
N PHE A 306 39.17 -13.41 28.21
CA PHE A 306 39.01 -12.73 29.50
C PHE A 306 37.56 -12.81 30.06
N MET A 307 36.59 -13.23 29.24
CA MET A 307 35.18 -13.39 29.64
C MET A 307 34.78 -14.84 29.88
N GLU A 308 35.73 -15.80 29.85
CA GLU A 308 35.45 -17.21 30.15
C GLU A 308 35.03 -17.43 31.62
N GLY A 309 35.56 -16.62 32.55
CA GLY A 309 35.23 -16.66 33.98
C GLY A 309 34.07 -15.76 34.42
N ARG A 310 33.21 -15.34 33.49
CA ARG A 310 32.13 -14.37 33.78
C ARG A 310 31.08 -14.94 34.75
N PRO A 311 30.38 -14.08 35.51
CA PRO A 311 29.30 -14.52 36.40
C PRO A 311 28.17 -15.23 35.64
N GLN A 312 27.53 -16.22 36.25
CA GLN A 312 26.43 -16.99 35.65
C GLN A 312 25.20 -16.16 35.26
N TRP A 313 25.04 -14.95 35.79
CA TRP A 313 23.95 -14.04 35.40
C TRP A 313 24.26 -13.26 34.12
N PHE A 314 25.48 -13.34 33.58
CA PHE A 314 25.95 -12.57 32.43
C PHE A 314 26.26 -13.47 31.23
N ASP A 315 25.25 -13.74 30.40
CA ASP A 315 25.35 -14.74 29.33
C ASP A 315 26.01 -14.21 28.06
N TYR A 316 25.68 -12.98 27.66
CA TYR A 316 26.02 -12.45 26.33
C TYR A 316 26.19 -10.93 26.33
N MET A 317 27.25 -10.45 25.67
CA MET A 317 27.43 -9.03 25.38
C MET A 317 28.05 -8.84 24.01
N LYS A 318 27.38 -8.01 23.21
CA LYS A 318 27.86 -7.54 21.92
C LYS A 318 27.83 -6.02 21.85
N LEU A 319 28.94 -5.44 21.44
CA LEU A 319 29.02 -4.04 21.07
C LEU A 319 28.89 -3.92 19.56
N ARG A 320 28.12 -2.94 19.10
CA ARG A 320 27.93 -2.67 17.67
C ARG A 320 27.95 -1.18 17.39
N ALA A 321 28.72 -0.79 16.39
CA ALA A 321 28.73 0.56 15.84
C ALA A 321 28.49 0.50 14.33
N SER A 322 27.68 1.40 13.80
CA SER A 322 27.42 1.50 12.36
C SER A 322 27.25 2.94 11.92
N TRP A 323 27.60 3.19 10.67
CA TRP A 323 27.38 4.45 9.99
C TRP A 323 26.99 4.18 8.55
N GLY A 324 26.08 4.96 7.99
CA GLY A 324 25.70 4.82 6.59
C GLY A 324 24.93 6.02 6.07
N LYS A 325 24.98 6.20 4.75
CA LYS A 325 24.25 7.24 4.03
C LYS A 325 23.08 6.61 3.29
N ASN A 326 21.87 7.11 3.51
CA ASN A 326 20.65 6.70 2.79
C ASN A 326 20.14 7.82 1.89
N GLY A 327 19.35 7.47 0.88
CA GLY A 327 18.70 8.39 -0.04
C GLY A 327 17.19 8.15 -0.13
N ASN A 328 16.46 9.20 -0.49
CA ASN A 328 15.02 9.15 -0.79
C ASN A 328 14.79 9.83 -2.15
N ASP A 329 14.08 9.16 -3.05
CA ASP A 329 13.73 9.65 -4.38
C ASP A 329 12.26 10.08 -4.52
N ARG A 330 11.56 10.22 -3.38
CA ARG A 330 10.26 10.87 -3.32
C ARG A 330 10.46 12.39 -3.43
N ILE A 331 10.25 12.92 -4.63
CA ILE A 331 10.28 14.34 -4.97
C ILE A 331 8.85 14.80 -5.27
#